data_AF-A0A261KK86-F1
#
_entry.id   AF-A0A261KK86-F1
#
_cell.length_a   1.000
_cell.length_b   1.000
_cell.length_c   1.000
_cell.angle_alpha   90.00
_cell.angle_beta   90.00
_cell.angle_gamma   90.00
#
_symmetry.space_group_name_H-M   'P 1'
#
loop_
_entity.id
_entity.type
_entity.pdbx_description
1 polymer ?
#
loop_
_entity_poly.entity_id
_entity_poly.type
_entity_poly.pdbx_seq_one_letter_code
_entity_poly.pdbx_strand_id
1 'polypeptide(L)'
;MERSEALLQNLLISIANAVIQPLLNNFADVEEIKENFYSRQLLSTRDIEKFRNRLSWRYRIEQYIGEPKEIFESNFSLFVLNERGIKKVSVYSPRRHELGKLSGIPLTVTLLLETRDAIAPGIRATVSFIGSGVVYLLTQVIGRGIGLIGRGIIQGVGSSFQDAKFGRNNNMGETRKSQQESRRQKGSI
;
A
#
# COMPACT_ATOMS: atom_id res chain seq x y z
N MET A 1 -1.25 12.57 -28.70
CA MET A 1 -2.39 13.46 -28.47
C MET A 1 -1.85 14.85 -28.24
N GLU A 2 -2.20 15.79 -29.11
CA GLU A 2 -1.79 17.18 -28.92
C GLU A 2 -2.57 17.81 -27.76
N ARG A 3 -1.97 18.79 -27.07
CA ARG A 3 -2.64 19.46 -25.93
C ARG A 3 -3.91 20.18 -26.36
N SER A 4 -3.90 20.77 -27.55
CA SER A 4 -5.06 21.40 -28.21
C SER A 4 -6.23 20.43 -28.34
N GLU A 5 -5.95 19.20 -28.80
CA GLU A 5 -6.93 18.14 -28.97
C GLU A 5 -7.56 17.74 -27.62
N ALA A 6 -6.75 17.58 -26.57
CA ALA A 6 -7.24 17.24 -25.24
C ALA A 6 -8.15 18.34 -24.65
N LEU A 7 -7.79 19.61 -24.86
CA LEU A 7 -8.61 20.74 -24.44
C LEU A 7 -9.94 20.81 -25.19
N LEU A 8 -9.93 20.56 -26.50
CA LEU A 8 -11.15 20.53 -27.32
C LEU A 8 -12.09 19.41 -26.86
N GLN A 9 -11.56 18.21 -26.63
CA GLN A 9 -12.36 17.09 -26.14
C GLN A 9 -12.95 17.38 -24.76
N ASN A 10 -12.15 17.97 -23.86
CA ASN A 10 -12.64 18.39 -22.55
C ASN A 10 -13.75 19.44 -22.67
N LEU A 11 -13.56 20.45 -23.53
CA LEU A 11 -14.56 21.49 -23.78
C LEU A 11 -15.88 20.89 -24.30
N LEU A 12 -15.80 19.97 -25.26
CA LEU A 12 -16.98 19.27 -25.78
C LEU A 12 -17.76 18.57 -24.67
N ILE A 13 -17.05 17.83 -23.80
CA ILE A 13 -17.65 17.12 -22.66
C ILE A 13 -18.23 18.11 -21.64
N SER A 14 -17.54 19.22 -21.38
CA SER A 14 -18.02 20.28 -20.48
C SER A 14 -19.29 20.95 -21.00
N ILE A 15 -19.37 21.23 -22.31
CA ILE A 15 -20.59 21.79 -22.93
C ILE A 15 -21.73 20.78 -22.84
N ALA A 16 -21.48 19.50 -23.13
CA ALA A 16 -22.50 18.46 -22.98
C ALA A 16 -23.05 18.42 -21.54
N ASN A 17 -22.16 18.46 -20.53
CA ASN A 17 -22.58 18.52 -19.12
C ASN A 17 -23.36 19.81 -18.79
N ALA A 18 -22.95 20.95 -19.35
CA ALA A 18 -23.61 22.24 -19.15
C ALA A 18 -25.01 22.29 -19.76
N VAL A 19 -25.28 21.54 -20.84
CA VAL A 19 -26.61 21.39 -21.43
C VAL A 19 -27.46 20.39 -20.62
N ILE A 20 -26.88 19.26 -20.22
CA ILE A 20 -27.59 18.20 -19.51
C ILE A 20 -28.04 18.64 -18.12
N GLN A 21 -27.25 19.43 -17.40
CA GLN A 21 -27.60 19.85 -16.03
C GLN A 21 -28.92 20.64 -15.94
N PRO A 22 -29.13 21.74 -16.70
CA PRO A 22 -30.40 22.47 -16.72
C PRO A 22 -31.55 21.59 -17.16
N LEU A 23 -31.31 20.70 -18.14
CA LEU A 23 -32.31 19.78 -18.67
C LEU A 23 -32.80 18.83 -17.55
N LEU A 24 -31.88 18.21 -16.81
CA LEU A 24 -32.23 17.37 -15.65
C LEU A 24 -32.85 18.16 -14.49
N ASN A 25 -32.44 19.40 -14.27
CA ASN A 25 -32.89 20.15 -13.10
C ASN A 25 -34.28 20.76 -13.27
N ASN A 26 -34.63 21.18 -14.49
CA ASN A 26 -35.88 21.87 -14.78
C ASN A 26 -36.89 21.00 -15.54
N PHE A 27 -36.44 19.97 -16.24
CA PHE A 27 -37.26 19.15 -17.14
C PHE A 27 -37.14 17.65 -16.87
N ALA A 28 -36.88 17.25 -15.62
CA ALA A 28 -36.82 15.84 -15.23
C ALA A 28 -38.17 15.11 -15.41
N ASP A 29 -39.28 15.81 -15.16
CA ASP A 29 -40.61 15.18 -15.06
C ASP A 29 -41.48 15.40 -16.32
N VAL A 30 -40.93 16.04 -17.36
CA VAL A 30 -41.64 16.26 -18.64
C VAL A 30 -41.57 14.98 -19.47
N GLU A 31 -42.71 14.32 -19.67
CA GLU A 31 -42.76 12.99 -20.31
C GLU A 31 -42.19 12.99 -21.74
N GLU A 32 -42.50 14.01 -22.55
CA GLU A 32 -41.95 14.15 -23.90
C GLU A 32 -40.41 14.23 -23.89
N ILE A 33 -39.82 14.89 -22.88
CA ILE A 33 -38.36 14.98 -22.75
C ILE A 33 -37.78 13.66 -22.29
N LYS A 34 -38.45 12.98 -21.35
CA LYS A 34 -38.01 11.68 -20.84
C LYS A 34 -37.96 10.62 -21.94
N GLU A 35 -39.00 10.53 -22.76
CA GLU A 35 -39.10 9.55 -23.84
C GLU A 35 -38.09 9.79 -24.97
N ASN A 36 -37.80 11.06 -25.30
CA ASN A 36 -36.92 11.41 -26.41
C ASN A 36 -35.43 11.51 -26.05
N PHE A 37 -35.09 11.97 -24.84
CA PHE A 37 -33.70 12.33 -24.50
C PHE A 37 -33.07 11.46 -23.41
N TYR A 38 -33.87 10.81 -22.55
CA TYR A 38 -33.33 10.02 -21.45
C TYR A 38 -33.22 8.54 -21.79
N SER A 39 -32.28 7.87 -21.14
CA SER A 39 -32.20 6.41 -21.23
C SER A 39 -33.42 5.78 -20.55
N ARG A 40 -33.82 4.60 -21.02
CA ARG A 40 -34.97 3.85 -20.47
C ARG A 40 -34.88 3.60 -18.96
N GLN A 41 -33.67 3.59 -18.40
CA GLN A 41 -33.38 3.41 -16.98
C GLN A 41 -33.71 4.65 -16.13
N LEU A 42 -33.98 5.81 -16.75
CA LEU A 42 -34.26 7.08 -16.10
C LEU A 42 -35.71 7.55 -16.32
N LEU A 43 -36.59 6.71 -16.89
CA LEU A 43 -37.99 7.05 -17.14
C LEU A 43 -38.83 7.09 -15.87
N SER A 44 -38.44 6.36 -14.82
CA SER A 44 -39.12 6.45 -13.53
C SER A 44 -38.73 7.73 -12.82
N THR A 45 -39.72 8.47 -12.28
CA THR A 45 -39.49 9.64 -11.40
C THR A 45 -38.49 9.31 -10.29
N ARG A 46 -38.60 8.11 -9.71
CA ARG A 46 -37.71 7.68 -8.64
C ARG A 46 -36.25 7.51 -9.09
N ASP A 47 -36.04 7.04 -10.32
CA ASP A 47 -34.69 6.80 -10.83
C ASP A 47 -34.02 8.09 -11.27
N ILE A 48 -34.76 9.02 -11.89
CA ILE A 48 -34.22 10.35 -12.22
C ILE A 48 -33.91 11.18 -10.97
N GLU A 49 -34.74 11.14 -9.93
CA GLU A 49 -34.45 11.77 -8.63
C GLU A 49 -33.17 11.21 -8.01
N LYS A 50 -33.04 9.88 -7.94
CA LYS A 50 -31.82 9.23 -7.42
C LYS A 50 -30.59 9.64 -8.25
N PHE A 51 -30.73 9.71 -9.58
CA PHE A 51 -29.65 10.14 -10.45
C PHE A 51 -29.24 11.59 -10.19
N ARG A 52 -30.19 12.52 -10.14
CA ARG A 52 -29.96 13.93 -9.79
C ARG A 52 -29.30 14.09 -8.43
N ASN A 53 -29.73 13.31 -7.44
CA ASN A 53 -29.13 13.32 -6.11
C ASN A 53 -27.68 12.83 -6.11
N ARG A 54 -27.38 11.72 -6.80
CA ARG A 54 -26.00 11.25 -6.97
C ARG A 54 -25.13 12.27 -7.70
N LEU A 55 -25.69 12.92 -8.73
CA LEU A 55 -24.98 13.93 -9.51
C LEU A 55 -24.68 15.19 -8.68
N SER A 56 -25.65 15.67 -7.90
CA SER A 56 -25.46 16.78 -6.96
C SER A 56 -24.38 16.48 -5.92
N TRP A 57 -24.37 15.26 -5.36
CA TRP A 57 -23.31 14.82 -4.47
C TRP A 57 -21.94 14.77 -5.16
N ARG A 58 -21.87 14.30 -6.40
CA ARG A 58 -20.61 14.28 -7.17
C ARG A 58 -20.06 15.69 -7.36
N TYR A 59 -20.91 16.65 -7.76
CA TYR A 59 -20.48 18.05 -7.94
C TYR A 59 -20.02 18.68 -6.63
N ARG A 60 -20.71 18.41 -5.51
CA ARG A 60 -20.29 18.90 -4.19
C ARG A 60 -18.92 18.34 -3.79
N ILE A 61 -18.70 17.03 -3.98
CA ILE A 61 -17.40 16.41 -3.69
C ILE A 61 -16.30 17.03 -4.55
N GLU A 62 -16.55 17.25 -5.84
CA GLU A 62 -15.57 17.86 -6.73
C GLU A 62 -15.28 19.31 -6.28
N GLN A 63 -16.31 20.13 -6.07
CA GLN A 63 -16.17 21.53 -5.67
C GLN A 63 -15.46 21.71 -4.32
N TYR A 64 -15.77 20.87 -3.33
CA TYR A 64 -15.27 21.03 -1.96
C TYR A 64 -13.98 20.27 -1.68
N ILE A 65 -13.64 19.23 -2.46
CA ILE A 65 -12.50 18.35 -2.19
C ILE A 65 -11.64 18.16 -3.44
N GLY A 66 -12.25 17.79 -4.57
CA GLY A 66 -11.53 17.48 -5.81
C GLY A 66 -10.76 18.66 -6.37
N GLU A 67 -11.46 19.74 -6.73
CA GLU A 67 -10.88 20.95 -7.30
C GLU A 67 -9.88 21.64 -6.36
N PRO A 68 -10.14 21.80 -5.04
CA PRO A 68 -9.16 22.36 -4.11
C PRO A 68 -7.86 21.56 -4.05
N LYS A 69 -7.96 20.22 -4.09
CA LYS A 69 -6.81 19.34 -4.17
C LYS A 69 -6.05 19.55 -5.48
N GLU A 70 -6.74 19.61 -6.62
CA GLU A 70 -6.12 19.84 -7.92
C GLU A 70 -5.43 21.22 -7.99
N ILE A 71 -6.03 22.25 -7.39
CA ILE A 71 -5.42 23.58 -7.24
C ILE A 71 -4.12 23.50 -6.42
N PHE A 72 -4.17 22.83 -5.26
CA PHE A 72 -3.01 22.65 -4.39
C PHE A 72 -1.86 21.92 -5.10
N GLU A 73 -2.18 20.86 -5.83
CA GLU A 73 -1.22 20.05 -6.59
C GLU A 73 -0.77 20.70 -7.92
N SER A 74 -1.21 21.93 -8.23
CA SER A 74 -0.93 22.63 -9.50
C SER A 74 -1.27 21.79 -10.73
N ASN A 75 -2.45 21.17 -10.68
CA ASN A 75 -2.96 20.26 -11.69
C ASN A 75 -4.31 20.76 -12.25
N PHE A 76 -4.49 20.59 -13.55
CA PHE A 76 -5.80 20.59 -14.20
C PHE A 76 -6.10 19.20 -14.72
N SER A 77 -7.27 18.69 -14.35
CA SER A 77 -7.75 17.47 -14.96
C SER A 77 -8.63 17.74 -16.16
N LEU A 78 -8.34 17.05 -17.25
CA LEU A 78 -9.10 17.09 -18.50
C LEU A 78 -9.78 15.74 -18.73
N PHE A 79 -10.98 15.79 -19.29
CA PHE A 79 -11.65 14.62 -19.83
C PHE A 79 -11.35 14.49 -21.32
N VAL A 80 -10.86 13.32 -21.71
CA VAL A 80 -10.55 12.97 -23.10
C VAL A 80 -11.31 11.71 -23.49
N LEU A 81 -11.67 11.60 -24.76
CA LEU A 81 -12.32 10.45 -25.34
C LEU A 81 -11.26 9.42 -25.75
N ASN A 82 -11.51 8.16 -25.44
CA ASN A 82 -10.72 7.03 -25.93
C ASN A 82 -11.65 5.89 -26.38
N GLU A 83 -11.05 4.82 -26.89
CA GLU A 83 -11.78 3.65 -27.40
C GLU A 83 -12.72 2.99 -26.38
N ARG A 84 -12.47 3.19 -25.08
CA ARG A 84 -13.24 2.60 -23.98
C ARG A 84 -14.20 3.60 -23.31
N GLY A 85 -14.23 4.86 -23.76
CA GLY A 85 -15.08 5.92 -23.23
C GLY A 85 -14.31 7.16 -22.78
N ILE A 86 -14.77 7.79 -21.70
CA ILE A 86 -14.19 9.03 -21.17
C ILE A 86 -13.08 8.67 -20.17
N LYS A 87 -11.89 9.24 -20.37
CA LYS A 87 -10.73 9.11 -19.49
C LYS A 87 -10.35 10.47 -18.89
N LYS A 88 -9.96 10.48 -17.62
CA LYS A 88 -9.37 11.65 -16.95
C LYS A 88 -7.85 11.66 -17.19
N VAL A 89 -7.31 12.78 -17.67
CA VAL A 89 -5.86 13.02 -17.83
C VAL A 89 -5.47 14.28 -17.08
N SER A 90 -4.22 14.36 -16.63
CA SER A 90 -3.71 15.45 -15.81
C SER A 90 -2.76 16.33 -16.62
N VAL A 91 -2.86 17.64 -16.45
CA VAL A 91 -2.00 18.65 -17.06
C VAL A 91 -1.49 19.57 -15.97
N TYR A 92 -0.18 19.68 -15.86
CA TYR A 92 0.45 20.64 -14.96
C TYR A 92 0.12 22.07 -15.40
N SER A 93 -0.30 22.90 -14.45
CA SER A 93 -0.46 24.34 -14.62
C SER A 93 -0.21 25.04 -13.30
N PRO A 94 0.53 26.16 -13.27
CA PRO A 94 0.63 26.98 -12.07
C PRO A 94 -0.75 27.54 -11.66
N ARG A 95 -1.25 27.17 -10.47
CA ARG A 95 -2.59 27.58 -9.97
C ARG A 95 -2.54 28.39 -8.68
N ARG A 96 -1.43 29.11 -8.44
CA ARG A 96 -1.19 29.87 -7.20
C ARG A 96 -2.24 30.96 -6.93
N HIS A 97 -2.72 31.61 -7.99
CA HIS A 97 -3.76 32.64 -7.87
C HIS A 97 -5.10 32.06 -7.42
N GLU A 98 -5.48 30.87 -7.92
CA GLU A 98 -6.70 30.17 -7.53
C GLU A 98 -6.60 29.67 -6.09
N LEU A 99 -5.43 29.17 -5.69
CA LEU A 99 -5.16 28.74 -4.32
C LEU A 99 -5.40 29.87 -3.31
N GLY A 100 -4.94 31.09 -3.64
CA GLY A 100 -5.15 32.28 -2.80
C GLY A 100 -6.60 32.77 -2.70
N LYS A 101 -7.51 32.26 -3.56
CA LYS A 101 -8.95 32.58 -3.53
C LYS A 101 -9.78 31.55 -2.77
N LEU A 102 -9.19 30.40 -2.41
CA LEU A 102 -9.91 29.39 -1.65
C LEU A 102 -10.29 29.93 -0.27
N SER A 103 -11.50 29.61 0.17
CA SER A 103 -12.04 29.98 1.48
C SER A 103 -12.94 28.86 1.99
N GLY A 104 -13.23 28.83 3.29
CA GLY A 104 -14.12 27.82 3.88
C GLY A 104 -13.61 26.38 3.71
N ILE A 105 -14.51 25.45 3.37
CA ILE A 105 -14.20 24.01 3.23
C ILE A 105 -13.04 23.75 2.25
N PRO A 106 -13.03 24.35 1.03
CA PRO A 106 -11.90 24.23 0.10
C PRO A 106 -10.53 24.55 0.69
N LEU A 107 -10.43 25.67 1.44
CA LEU A 107 -9.18 26.07 2.08
C LEU A 107 -8.78 25.09 3.18
N THR A 108 -9.74 24.62 3.98
CA THR A 108 -9.46 23.60 4.99
C THR A 108 -8.89 22.32 4.36
N VAL A 109 -9.40 21.90 3.20
CA VAL A 109 -8.86 20.73 2.49
C VAL A 109 -7.39 20.94 2.11
N THR A 110 -7.01 22.10 1.59
CA THR A 110 -5.62 22.35 1.21
C THR A 110 -4.69 22.42 2.43
N LEU A 111 -5.13 23.03 3.53
CA LEU A 111 -4.38 23.04 4.79
C LEU A 111 -4.18 21.64 5.36
N LEU A 112 -5.18 20.75 5.25
CA LEU A 112 -5.04 19.35 5.67
C LEU A 112 -4.03 18.59 4.80
N LEU A 113 -4.01 18.84 3.49
CA LEU A 113 -3.01 18.26 2.58
C LEU A 113 -1.60 18.75 2.93
N GLU A 114 -1.44 20.06 3.16
CA GLU A 114 -0.17 20.65 3.58
C GLU A 114 0.31 20.06 4.92
N THR A 115 -0.61 19.97 5.89
CA THR A 115 -0.32 19.37 7.21
C THR A 115 0.09 17.91 7.09
N ARG A 116 -0.60 17.13 6.25
CA ARG A 116 -0.23 15.73 5.96
C ARG A 116 1.18 15.66 5.40
N ASP A 117 1.52 16.49 4.42
CA ASP A 117 2.83 16.45 3.77
C ASP A 117 3.95 16.89 4.72
N ALA A 118 3.68 17.84 5.62
CA ALA A 118 4.60 18.26 6.67
C ALA A 118 4.84 17.17 7.73
N ILE A 119 3.80 16.40 8.11
CA ILE A 119 3.89 15.37 9.16
C ILE A 119 4.41 14.02 8.61
N ALA A 120 4.18 13.72 7.33
CA ALA A 120 4.50 12.42 6.75
C ALA A 120 5.96 11.95 6.93
N PRO A 121 7.00 12.81 6.85
CA PRO A 121 8.38 12.42 7.16
C PRO A 121 8.54 11.87 8.58
N GLY A 122 7.90 12.53 9.57
CA GLY A 122 7.97 12.13 10.98
C GLY A 122 7.34 10.75 11.22
N ILE A 123 6.14 10.53 10.67
CA ILE A 123 5.46 9.23 10.78
C ILE A 123 6.32 8.12 10.15
N ARG A 124 6.86 8.35 8.94
CA ARG A 124 7.73 7.36 8.27
C ARG A 124 8.97 7.04 9.10
N ALA A 125 9.60 8.05 9.70
CA ALA A 125 10.76 7.86 10.56
C ALA A 125 10.43 7.00 11.79
N THR A 126 9.34 7.30 12.49
CA THR A 126 8.90 6.53 13.67
C THR A 126 8.59 5.08 13.32
N VAL A 127 7.84 4.84 12.22
CA VAL A 127 7.52 3.48 11.77
C VAL A 127 8.79 2.72 11.39
N SER A 128 9.72 3.37 10.67
CA SER A 128 11.00 2.75 10.32
C SER A 128 11.81 2.39 11.56
N PHE A 129 11.89 3.27 12.56
CA PHE A 129 12.62 3.02 13.79
C PHE A 129 12.07 1.81 14.56
N ILE A 130 10.74 1.76 14.73
CA ILE A 130 10.07 0.62 15.39
C ILE A 130 10.30 -0.66 14.59
N GLY A 131 10.11 -0.63 13.27
CA GLY A 131 10.31 -1.77 12.38
C GLY A 131 11.74 -2.32 12.46
N SER A 132 12.75 -1.44 12.41
CA SER A 132 14.15 -1.84 12.60
C SER A 132 14.41 -2.43 13.98
N GLY A 133 13.78 -1.90 15.03
CA GLY A 133 13.86 -2.46 16.39
C GLY A 133 13.30 -3.88 16.46
N VAL A 134 12.13 -4.12 15.88
CA VAL A 134 11.51 -5.45 15.80
C VAL A 134 12.42 -6.43 15.03
N VAL A 135 12.92 -6.03 13.86
CA VAL A 135 13.84 -6.85 13.06
C VAL A 135 15.11 -7.18 13.85
N TYR A 136 15.68 -6.21 14.57
CA TYR A 136 16.86 -6.43 15.41
C TYR A 136 16.59 -7.46 16.52
N LEU A 137 15.48 -7.32 17.25
CA LEU A 137 15.11 -8.25 18.32
C LEU A 137 14.93 -9.68 17.79
N LEU A 138 14.26 -9.85 16.65
CA LEU A 138 14.02 -11.15 16.05
C LEU A 138 15.32 -11.79 15.51
N THR A 139 16.11 -11.03 14.75
CA THR A 139 17.27 -11.60 14.04
C THR A 139 18.52 -11.70 14.91
N GLN A 140 18.84 -10.64 15.66
CA GLN A 140 20.08 -10.56 16.41
C GLN A 140 19.94 -11.12 17.82
N VAL A 141 18.86 -10.80 18.53
CA VAL A 141 18.70 -11.27 19.91
C VAL A 141 18.21 -12.72 19.92
N ILE A 142 17.06 -12.98 19.31
CA ILE A 142 16.48 -14.32 19.28
C ILE A 142 17.30 -15.26 18.38
N GLY A 143 17.62 -14.83 17.16
CA GLY A 143 18.39 -15.65 16.21
C GLY A 143 19.79 -16.05 16.72
N ARG A 144 20.57 -15.12 17.29
CA ARG A 144 21.87 -15.47 17.90
C ARG A 144 21.69 -16.27 19.19
N GLY A 145 20.67 -15.98 19.99
CA GLY A 145 20.35 -16.74 21.20
C GLY A 145 20.11 -18.22 20.90
N ILE A 146 19.25 -18.52 19.93
CA ILE A 146 19.00 -19.88 19.45
C ILE A 146 20.28 -20.50 18.88
N GLY A 147 21.05 -19.75 18.08
CA GLY A 147 22.31 -20.22 17.51
C GLY A 147 23.37 -20.61 18.55
N LEU A 148 23.47 -19.86 19.66
CA LEU A 148 24.38 -20.19 20.77
C LEU A 148 23.92 -21.42 21.54
N ILE A 149 22.62 -21.57 21.80
CA ILE A 149 22.06 -22.77 22.44
C ILE A 149 22.33 -24.00 21.57
N GLY A 150 22.04 -23.92 20.27
CA GLY A 150 22.33 -25.01 19.33
C GLY A 150 23.82 -25.39 19.30
N ARG A 151 24.71 -24.39 19.29
CA ARG A 151 26.16 -24.61 19.32
C ARG A 151 26.62 -25.27 20.63
N GLY A 152 26.07 -24.87 21.77
CA GLY A 152 26.33 -25.49 23.06
C GLY A 152 25.89 -26.96 23.13
N ILE A 153 24.71 -27.28 22.58
CA ILE A 153 24.22 -28.67 22.50
C ILE A 153 25.15 -29.53 21.64
N ILE A 154 25.54 -29.05 20.45
CA ILE A 154 26.43 -29.81 19.54
C ILE A 154 27.81 -30.03 20.20
N GLN A 155 28.36 -29.03 20.87
CA GLN A 155 29.65 -29.15 21.57
C GLN A 155 29.58 -30.14 22.74
N GLY A 156 28.51 -30.10 23.55
CA GLY A 156 28.33 -31.01 24.68
C GLY A 156 28.09 -32.47 24.28
N VAL A 157 27.38 -32.70 23.18
CA VAL A 157 27.21 -34.05 22.60
C VAL A 157 28.53 -34.53 21.98
N GLY A 158 29.24 -33.65 21.27
CA GLY A 158 30.53 -33.96 20.64
C GLY A 158 31.61 -34.34 21.64
N SER A 159 31.74 -33.62 22.75
CA SER A 159 32.69 -33.94 23.83
C SER A 159 32.36 -35.27 24.50
N SER A 160 31.08 -35.53 24.79
CA SER A 160 30.62 -36.79 25.40
C SER A 160 30.92 -38.02 24.52
N PHE A 161 30.81 -37.88 23.20
CA PHE A 161 31.19 -38.94 22.25
C PHE A 161 32.71 -39.14 22.14
N GLN A 162 33.49 -38.06 22.29
CA GLN A 162 34.96 -38.11 22.25
C GLN A 162 35.51 -38.75 23.53
N ASP A 163 34.96 -38.40 24.69
CA ASP A 163 35.27 -38.99 25.99
C ASP A 163 34.86 -40.47 26.08
N ALA A 164 33.69 -40.84 25.53
CA ALA A 164 33.25 -42.23 25.46
C ALA A 164 34.16 -43.09 24.54
N LYS A 165 34.70 -42.52 23.45
CA LYS A 165 35.68 -43.21 22.59
C LYS A 165 37.06 -43.31 23.27
N PHE A 166 37.50 -42.26 23.95
CA PHE A 166 38.79 -42.27 24.66
C PHE A 166 38.79 -43.24 25.86
N GLY A 167 37.72 -43.28 26.64
CA GLY A 167 37.56 -44.24 27.74
C GLY A 167 37.52 -45.70 27.29
N ARG A 168 36.93 -45.98 26.11
CA ARG A 168 36.88 -47.34 25.55
C ARG A 168 38.24 -47.83 25.03
N ASN A 169 39.08 -46.92 24.55
CA ASN A 169 40.40 -47.27 24.01
C ASN A 169 41.42 -47.58 25.12
N ASN A 170 41.34 -46.88 26.26
CA ASN A 170 42.18 -47.17 27.43
C ASN A 170 41.87 -48.55 28.05
N ASN A 171 40.58 -48.92 28.17
CA ASN A 171 40.18 -50.24 28.68
C ASN A 171 40.62 -51.41 27.77
N MET A 172 40.71 -51.17 26.46
CA MET A 172 41.21 -52.17 25.50
C MET A 172 42.75 -52.32 25.55
N GLY A 173 43.47 -51.28 25.98
CA GLY A 173 44.91 -51.32 26.25
C GLY A 173 45.26 -52.10 27.53
N GLU A 174 44.48 -51.91 28.61
CA GLU A 174 44.69 -52.62 29.89
C GLU A 174 44.33 -54.11 29.79
N THR A 175 43.23 -54.45 29.11
CA THR A 175 42.83 -55.86 28.88
C THR A 175 43.87 -56.63 28.07
N ARG A 176 44.58 -55.96 27.15
CA ARG A 176 45.66 -56.59 26.36
C ARG A 176 46.94 -56.80 27.16
N LYS A 177 47.29 -55.90 28.08
CA LYS A 177 48.46 -56.05 28.96
C LYS A 177 48.28 -57.19 29.96
N SER A 178 47.12 -57.28 30.61
CA SER A 178 46.81 -58.35 31.58
C SER A 178 46.76 -59.75 30.95
N GLN A 179 46.29 -59.85 29.70
CA GLN A 179 46.27 -61.11 28.96
C GLN A 179 47.66 -61.54 28.45
N GLN A 180 48.58 -60.59 28.25
CA GLN A 180 49.96 -60.86 27.87
C GLN A 180 50.82 -61.30 29.07
N GLU A 181 50.55 -60.78 30.27
CA GLU A 181 51.17 -61.23 31.52
C GLU A 181 50.70 -62.64 31.92
N SER A 182 49.40 -62.94 31.80
CA SER A 182 48.88 -64.30 32.05
C SER A 182 49.42 -65.35 31.06
N ARG A 183 49.74 -64.97 29.82
CA ARG A 183 50.36 -65.88 28.83
C ARG A 183 51.85 -66.12 29.09
N ARG A 184 52.55 -65.17 29.72
CA ARG A 184 53.96 -65.34 30.11
C ARG A 184 54.14 -66.29 31.29
N GLN A 185 53.17 -66.39 32.20
CA GLN A 185 53.23 -67.33 33.33
C GLN A 185 52.90 -68.79 32.96
N LYS A 186 52.21 -69.06 31.84
CA LYS A 186 51.82 -70.42 31.42
C LYS A 186 52.83 -71.13 30.49
N GLY A 187 53.97 -70.52 30.18
CA GLY A 187 54.96 -71.02 29.21
C GLY A 187 56.25 -71.60 29.79
N SER A 188 56.33 -71.83 31.11
CA SER A 188 57.50 -72.46 31.73
C SER A 188 57.08 -73.65 32.58
N ILE A 189 56.87 -74.80 31.93
CA ILE A 189 57.24 -76.14 32.42
C ILE A 189 57.69 -76.94 31.21
#